data_AF-A0A412MNC6-F1
#
_entry.id   AF-A0A412MNC6-F1
#
_cell.length_a   1.000
_cell.length_b   1.000
_cell.length_c   1.000
_cell.angle_alpha   90.00
_cell.angle_beta   90.00
_cell.angle_gamma   90.00
#
_symmetry.space_group_name_H-M   'P 1'
#
loop_
_entity.id
_entity.type
_entity.pdbx_description
1 polymer ?
#
loop_
_entity_poly.entity_id
_entity_poly.type
_entity_poly.pdbx_seq_one_letter_code
_entity_poly.pdbx_strand_id
1 'polypeptide(L)'
;MLLSKEVSIFASSSKWKTLQIYRINFINRNTMAEKERFIKADASQQEAIAKQFFTTTRTVRSALNFETNSPFAKTLRAYALNHGCKMYEVTLIDNPYEKVKTL
;
A
#
# COMPACT_ATOMS: atom_id res chain seq x y z
N MET A 1 -10.16 16.92 -23.44
CA MET A 1 -10.49 15.86 -24.41
C MET A 1 -9.34 15.61 -25.39
N LEU A 2 -8.09 15.51 -24.93
CA LEU A 2 -6.90 15.41 -25.81
C LEU A 2 -5.72 14.62 -25.16
N LEU A 3 -6.00 13.53 -24.43
CA LEU A 3 -4.94 12.58 -24.02
C LEU A 3 -5.27 11.11 -24.30
N SER A 4 -6.51 10.79 -24.65
CA SER A 4 -6.93 9.41 -24.85
C SER A 4 -6.66 8.84 -26.25
N LYS A 5 -6.19 9.66 -27.21
CA LYS A 5 -6.07 9.24 -28.63
C LYS A 5 -4.66 8.89 -29.09
N GLU A 6 -3.59 9.34 -28.42
CA GLU A 6 -2.21 9.03 -28.88
C GLU A 6 -1.64 7.72 -28.33
N VAL A 7 -2.28 7.09 -27.32
CA VAL A 7 -1.81 5.81 -26.77
C VAL A 7 -2.24 4.61 -27.64
N SER A 8 -3.09 4.85 -28.65
CA SER A 8 -3.70 3.80 -29.48
C SER A 8 -2.79 3.25 -30.60
N ILE A 9 -1.65 3.88 -30.86
CA ILE A 9 -0.79 3.56 -32.02
C ILE A 9 0.41 2.73 -31.57
N PHE A 10 0.19 1.50 -31.07
CA PHE A 10 1.14 0.37 -31.22
C PHE A 10 0.60 -0.87 -30.49
N ALA A 11 -0.36 -1.59 -31.08
CA ALA A 11 -0.84 -2.84 -30.50
C ALA A 11 -1.13 -3.88 -31.58
N SER A 12 -0.10 -4.58 -32.05
CA SER A 12 -0.28 -5.84 -32.79
C SER A 12 0.76 -6.90 -32.43
N SER A 13 0.92 -7.18 -31.13
CA SER A 13 1.50 -8.45 -30.69
C SER A 13 1.14 -8.74 -29.23
N SER A 14 0.68 -9.97 -28.99
CA SER A 14 0.11 -10.45 -27.71
C SER A 14 1.09 -10.31 -26.53
N LYS A 15 2.41 -10.36 -26.79
CA LYS A 15 3.46 -10.16 -25.77
C LYS A 15 3.54 -8.73 -25.23
N TRP A 16 3.11 -7.74 -26.00
CA TRP A 16 3.13 -6.34 -25.56
C TRP A 16 1.87 -5.97 -24.79
N LYS A 17 0.73 -6.64 -25.04
CA LYS A 17 -0.49 -6.45 -24.24
C LYS A 17 -0.24 -6.78 -22.77
N THR A 18 0.46 -7.87 -22.46
CA THR A 18 0.78 -8.24 -21.06
C THR A 18 1.70 -7.22 -20.41
N LEU A 19 2.78 -6.78 -21.06
CA LEU A 19 3.69 -5.75 -20.53
C LEU A 19 3.01 -4.40 -20.33
N GLN A 20 2.12 -3.99 -21.24
CA GLN A 20 1.32 -2.78 -21.09
C GLN A 20 0.36 -2.90 -19.89
N ILE A 21 -0.31 -4.05 -19.72
CA ILE A 21 -1.16 -4.32 -18.55
C ILE A 21 -0.34 -4.28 -17.25
N TYR A 22 0.84 -4.90 -17.21
CA TYR A 22 1.72 -4.86 -16.04
C TYR A 22 2.20 -3.43 -15.72
N ARG A 23 2.60 -2.66 -16.74
CA ARG A 23 3.04 -1.27 -16.59
C ARG A 23 1.90 -0.35 -16.14
N ILE A 24 0.70 -0.51 -16.69
CA ILE A 24 -0.51 0.22 -16.29
C ILE A 24 -0.90 -0.15 -14.85
N ASN A 25 -0.86 -1.42 -14.46
CA ASN A 25 -1.16 -1.86 -13.09
C ASN A 25 -0.12 -1.37 -12.07
N PHE A 26 1.16 -1.29 -12.46
CA PHE A 26 2.22 -0.72 -11.63
C PHE A 26 2.05 0.80 -11.45
N ILE A 27 1.75 1.52 -12.53
CA ILE A 27 1.48 2.96 -12.49
C ILE A 27 0.21 3.23 -11.67
N ASN A 28 -0.86 2.44 -11.84
CA ASN A 28 -2.09 2.57 -11.05
C ASN A 28 -1.87 2.27 -9.55
N ARG A 29 -0.96 1.37 -9.19
CA ARG A 29 -0.54 1.20 -7.78
C ARG A 29 0.18 2.44 -7.24
N ASN A 30 0.95 3.14 -8.05
CA ASN A 30 1.63 4.38 -7.66
C ASN A 30 0.73 5.63 -7.72
N THR A 31 -0.32 5.65 -8.54
CA THR A 31 -1.23 6.81 -8.69
C THR A 31 -2.46 6.76 -7.78
N MET A 32 -2.78 5.62 -7.16
CA MET A 32 -3.57 5.66 -5.93
C MET A 32 -2.69 6.31 -4.85
N ALA A 33 -2.85 7.62 -4.72
CA ALA A 33 -2.22 8.47 -3.72
C ALA A 33 -2.68 8.14 -2.28
N GLU A 34 -2.65 6.87 -1.89
CA GLU A 34 -2.72 6.45 -0.51
C GLU A 34 -1.28 6.37 -0.03
N LYS A 35 -0.82 7.45 0.60
CA LYS A 35 0.33 7.42 1.50
C LYS A 35 0.26 6.10 2.28
N GLU A 36 1.19 5.16 2.05
CA GLU A 36 1.11 3.83 2.67
C GLU A 36 1.21 4.05 4.19
N ARG A 37 0.05 4.00 4.84
CA ARG A 37 -0.10 4.19 6.27
C ARG A 37 -0.20 2.82 6.88
N PHE A 38 0.60 2.56 7.90
CA PHE A 38 0.52 1.31 8.63
C PHE A 38 0.76 1.55 10.11
N ILE A 39 0.10 0.75 10.93
CA ILE A 39 0.38 0.70 12.37
C ILE A 39 1.35 -0.44 12.60
N LYS A 40 2.55 -0.10 13.08
CA LYS A 40 3.57 -1.11 13.40
C LYS A 40 3.21 -1.77 14.72
N ALA A 41 2.96 -3.07 14.67
CA ALA A 41 2.75 -3.92 15.83
C ALA A 41 3.62 -5.18 15.69
N ASP A 42 4.27 -5.59 16.77
CA ASP A 42 5.01 -6.86 16.80
C ASP A 42 4.05 -8.07 16.77
N ALA A 43 4.60 -9.27 16.56
CA ALA A 43 3.79 -10.49 16.46
C ALA A 43 3.01 -10.78 17.76
N SER A 44 3.61 -10.54 18.92
CA SER A 44 2.96 -10.74 20.22
C SER A 44 1.80 -9.75 20.43
N GLN A 45 1.99 -8.50 20.03
CA GLN A 45 0.92 -7.49 20.02
C GLN A 45 -0.22 -7.88 19.08
N GLN A 46 0.08 -8.35 17.87
CA GLN A 46 -0.95 -8.80 16.93
C GLN A 46 -1.75 -10.00 17.48
N GLU A 47 -1.08 -10.93 18.16
CA GLU A 47 -1.74 -12.05 18.84
C GLU A 47 -2.60 -11.61 20.01
N ALA A 48 -2.13 -10.66 20.83
CA ALA A 48 -2.90 -10.12 21.95
C ALA A 48 -4.19 -9.44 21.46
N ILE A 49 -4.09 -8.64 20.39
CA ILE A 49 -5.24 -8.00 19.75
C ILE A 49 -6.19 -9.08 19.19
N ALA A 50 -5.65 -10.07 18.48
CA ALA A 50 -6.46 -11.15 17.91
C ALA A 50 -7.25 -11.92 18.97
N LYS A 51 -6.62 -12.23 20.11
CA LYS A 51 -7.28 -12.87 21.26
C LYS A 51 -8.36 -11.99 21.87
N GLN A 52 -8.11 -10.70 22.04
CA GLN A 52 -9.06 -9.75 22.64
C GLN A 52 -10.36 -9.63 21.82
N PHE A 53 -10.25 -9.66 20.49
CA PHE A 53 -11.38 -9.49 19.58
C PHE A 53 -11.90 -10.81 18.99
N PHE A 54 -11.44 -11.96 19.50
CA PHE A 54 -11.80 -13.30 19.02
C PHE A 54 -11.67 -13.43 17.48
N THR A 55 -10.59 -12.89 16.93
CA THR A 55 -10.34 -12.86 15.48
C THR A 55 -8.99 -13.49 15.14
N THR A 56 -8.65 -13.52 13.85
CA THR A 56 -7.35 -14.05 13.39
C THR A 56 -6.30 -12.94 13.29
N THR A 57 -5.03 -13.30 13.48
CA THR A 57 -3.89 -12.39 13.28
C THR A 57 -3.83 -11.85 11.86
N ARG A 58 -4.29 -12.62 10.85
CA ARG A 58 -4.42 -12.15 9.46
C ARG A 58 -5.39 -10.98 9.34
N THR A 59 -6.54 -11.06 9.99
CA THR A 59 -7.54 -9.97 10.01
C THR A 59 -6.98 -8.72 10.69
N VAL A 60 -6.28 -8.91 11.81
CA VAL A 60 -5.60 -7.81 12.51
C VAL A 60 -4.56 -7.16 11.60
N ARG A 61 -3.70 -7.95 10.94
CA ARG A 61 -2.68 -7.45 10.02
C ARG A 61 -3.28 -6.63 8.88
N SER A 62 -4.32 -7.14 8.21
CA SER A 62 -5.01 -6.39 7.16
C SER A 62 -5.64 -5.08 7.67
N ALA A 63 -6.13 -5.05 8.91
CA ALA A 63 -6.65 -3.83 9.51
C ALA A 63 -5.53 -2.81 9.84
N LEU A 64 -4.39 -3.27 10.37
CA LEU A 64 -3.24 -2.42 10.72
C LEU A 64 -2.51 -1.87 9.48
N ASN A 65 -2.55 -2.60 8.37
CA ASN A 65 -2.03 -2.18 7.07
C ASN A 65 -2.99 -1.27 6.28
N PHE A 66 -4.15 -0.91 6.85
CA PHE A 66 -5.18 -0.12 6.17
C PHE A 66 -5.73 -0.76 4.87
N GLU A 67 -5.55 -2.08 4.68
CA GLU A 67 -6.09 -2.82 3.53
C GLU A 67 -7.63 -2.83 3.50
N THR A 68 -8.27 -2.54 4.66
CA THR A 68 -9.73 -2.50 4.79
C THR A 68 -10.20 -1.29 5.60
N ASN A 69 -11.36 -0.73 5.23
CA ASN A 69 -11.97 0.45 5.88
C ASN A 69 -13.25 0.15 6.65
N SER A 70 -13.49 -1.11 6.99
CA SER A 70 -14.67 -1.52 7.77
C SER A 70 -14.68 -0.89 9.17
N PRO A 71 -15.86 -0.70 9.79
CA PRO A 71 -15.97 -0.20 11.16
C PRO A 71 -15.14 -1.02 12.15
N PHE A 72 -15.16 -2.35 12.00
CA PHE A 72 -14.37 -3.27 12.82
C PHE A 72 -12.86 -3.05 12.68
N ALA A 73 -12.36 -2.84 11.45
CA ALA A 73 -10.96 -2.51 11.24
C ALA A 73 -10.55 -1.17 11.87
N LYS A 74 -11.47 -0.20 11.97
CA LYS A 74 -11.22 1.05 12.70
C LYS A 74 -11.08 0.80 14.21
N THR A 75 -11.91 -0.07 14.78
CA THR A 75 -11.82 -0.48 16.19
C THR A 75 -10.48 -1.15 16.50
N LEU A 76 -10.02 -2.07 15.65
CA LEU A 76 -8.71 -2.72 15.80
C LEU A 76 -7.56 -1.71 15.76
N ARG A 77 -7.62 -0.74 14.84
CA ARG A 77 -6.63 0.34 14.74
C ARG A 77 -6.62 1.23 15.98
N ALA A 78 -7.79 1.65 16.47
CA ALA A 78 -7.90 2.47 17.67
C ALA A 78 -7.36 1.74 18.91
N TYR A 79 -7.68 0.45 19.06
CA TYR A 79 -7.16 -0.37 20.14
C TYR A 79 -5.63 -0.48 20.08
N ALA A 80 -5.06 -0.78 18.91
CA ALA A 80 -3.61 -0.86 18.74
C ALA A 80 -2.89 0.43 19.17
N LEU A 81 -3.41 1.60 18.78
CA LEU A 81 -2.85 2.90 19.16
C LEU A 81 -2.93 3.16 20.66
N ASN A 82 -4.04 2.78 21.31
CA ASN A 82 -4.21 2.93 22.76
C ASN A 82 -3.26 2.03 23.56
N HIS A 83 -2.81 0.91 22.98
CA HIS A 83 -1.89 -0.05 23.60
C HIS A 83 -0.42 0.18 23.19
N GLY A 84 -0.08 1.37 22.68
CA GLY A 84 1.30 1.79 22.45
C GLY A 84 1.86 1.46 21.06
N CYS A 85 1.05 0.96 20.13
CA CYS A 85 1.46 0.83 18.73
C CYS A 85 1.57 2.22 18.09
N LYS A 86 2.50 2.39 17.14
CA LYS A 86 2.74 3.67 16.46
C LYS A 86 2.31 3.60 15.00
N MET A 87 1.68 4.66 14.52
CA MET A 87 1.35 4.81 13.10
C MET A 87 2.52 5.42 12.34
N TYR A 88 2.83 4.84 11.20
CA TYR A 88 3.84 5.30 10.25
C TYR A 88 3.16 5.68 8.94
N GLU A 89 3.74 6.66 8.27
CA GLU A 89 3.35 7.11 6.94
C GLU A 89 4.57 7.00 6.03
N VAL A 90 4.48 6.20 4.98
CA VAL A 90 5.57 6.09 3.99
C VAL A 90 5.48 7.28 3.05
N THR A 91 6.55 8.06 3.02
CA THR A 91 6.76 9.09 2.01
C THR A 91 7.79 8.59 1.00
N LEU A 92 7.46 8.67 -0.29
CA LEU A 92 8.43 8.45 -1.35
C LEU A 92 9.36 9.66 -1.38
N ILE A 93 10.64 9.43 -1.09
CA ILE A 93 11.69 10.44 -1.19
C ILE A 93 12.43 10.15 -2.49
N ASP A 94 12.63 11.18 -3.33
CA ASP A 94 13.44 11.06 -4.55
C ASP A 94 14.86 10.61 -4.21
N ASN A 95 15.49 9.82 -5.10
CA ASN A 95 16.79 9.22 -4.85
C ASN A 95 17.84 10.30 -4.51
N PRO A 96 18.34 10.36 -3.26
CA PRO A 96 19.27 11.41 -2.86
C PRO A 96 20.67 11.26 -3.51
N TYR A 97 20.94 10.11 -4.15
CA TYR A 97 22.24 9.80 -4.77
C TYR A 97 22.25 9.89 -6.29
N GLU A 98 21.18 10.41 -6.92
CA GLU A 98 21.07 10.45 -8.39
C GLU A 98 22.08 11.40 -9.06
N LYS A 99 22.70 12.31 -8.29
CA LYS A 99 23.75 13.22 -8.79
C LYS A 99 25.16 12.68 -8.49
N VAL A 100 25.51 11.54 -9.07
CA VAL A 100 26.94 11.22 -9.25
C VAL A 100 27.41 12.03 -10.46
N LYS A 101 27.96 13.22 -10.22
CA LYS A 101 28.76 13.91 -11.25
C LYS A 101 30.07 13.12 -11.41
N THR A 102 30.17 12.32 -12.45
CA THR A 102 31.48 11.86 -12.93
C THR A 102 32.25 13.08 -13.42
N LEU A 103 33.45 13.28 -12.84
CA LEU A 103 34.41 14.33 -13.21
C LEU A 103 34.91 14.14 -14.66
#